data_AF-A0A034V0W0-F1
#
_entry.id   AF-A0A034V0W0-F1
#
_cell.length_a   1.000
_cell.length_b   1.000
_cell.length_c   1.000
_cell.angle_alpha   90.00
_cell.angle_beta   90.00
_cell.angle_gamma   90.00
#
_symmetry.space_group_name_H-M   'P 1'
#
loop_
_entity.id
_entity.type
_entity.pdbx_description
1 polymer ?
#
loop_
_entity_poly.entity_id
_entity_poly.type
_entity_poly.pdbx_seq_one_letter_code
_entity_poly.pdbx_strand_id
1 'polypeptide(L)'
;ATEQSDTVTKSIIKGHDMLNDLEHNLYVNHINVSVCAQRAICSYVQQATTGVRAGLGSPTDRIVDGLISLDLLQNYLNGTALQNAIDTGRAHADTSCELMYR
;
A
#
# COMPACT_ATOMS: atom_id res chain seq x y z
N ALA A 1 -37.16 12.59 14.40
CA ALA A 1 -35.72 12.27 14.47
C ALA A 1 -35.27 11.49 13.23
N THR A 2 -35.71 11.89 12.03
CA THR A 2 -35.56 11.11 10.79
C THR A 2 -34.82 11.87 9.67
N GLU A 3 -34.71 13.20 9.73
CA GLU A 3 -34.06 14.01 8.68
C GLU A 3 -32.53 13.98 8.73
N GLN A 4 -31.94 13.80 9.90
CA GLN A 4 -30.48 13.81 10.07
C GLN A 4 -29.82 12.53 9.52
N SER A 5 -30.52 11.39 9.58
CA SER A 5 -30.05 10.11 9.03
C SER A 5 -30.02 10.11 7.49
N ASP A 6 -30.94 10.85 6.85
CA ASP A 6 -31.07 10.89 5.39
C ASP A 6 -29.95 11.71 4.72
N THR A 7 -29.49 12.76 5.41
CA THR A 7 -28.41 13.65 4.93
C THR A 7 -27.04 12.97 5.03
N VAL A 8 -26.76 12.29 6.15
CA VAL A 8 -25.51 11.55 6.34
C VAL A 8 -25.40 10.40 5.34
N THR A 9 -26.49 9.67 5.12
CA THR A 9 -26.54 8.56 4.14
C THR A 9 -26.29 9.07 2.72
N LYS A 10 -26.90 10.19 2.30
CA LYS A 10 -26.65 10.81 0.99
C LYS A 10 -25.20 11.27 0.80
N SER A 11 -24.57 11.81 1.84
CA SER A 11 -23.17 12.22 1.78
C SER A 11 -22.22 11.03 1.65
N ILE A 12 -22.51 9.92 2.34
CA ILE A 12 -21.73 8.68 2.22
C ILE A 12 -21.86 8.09 0.81
N ILE A 13 -23.08 8.04 0.27
CA ILE A 13 -23.32 7.54 -1.10
C ILE A 13 -22.57 8.40 -2.12
N LYS A 14 -22.70 9.74 -2.05
CA LYS A 14 -21.97 10.65 -2.95
C LYS A 14 -20.45 10.50 -2.87
N GLY A 15 -19.91 10.28 -1.67
CA GLY A 15 -18.48 10.03 -1.49
C GLY A 15 -18.05 8.72 -2.16
N HIS A 16 -18.87 7.68 -2.05
CA HIS A 16 -18.64 6.39 -2.68
C HIS A 16 -18.70 6.50 -4.22
N ASP A 17 -19.68 7.23 -4.75
CA ASP A 17 -19.82 7.48 -6.18
C ASP A 17 -18.60 8.24 -6.74
N MET A 18 -18.09 9.25 -6.03
CA MET A 18 -16.86 9.96 -6.43
C MET A 18 -15.62 9.05 -6.44
N LEU A 19 -15.49 8.14 -5.49
CA LEU A 19 -14.38 7.19 -5.46
C LEU A 19 -14.46 6.20 -6.62
N ASN A 20 -15.67 5.71 -6.91
CA ASN A 20 -15.92 4.83 -8.06
C ASN A 20 -15.62 5.54 -9.39
N ASP A 21 -16.05 6.78 -9.55
CA ASP A 21 -15.74 7.57 -10.75
C ASP A 21 -14.23 7.82 -10.88
N LEU A 22 -13.53 8.10 -9.78
CA LEU A 22 -12.08 8.28 -9.79
C LEU A 22 -11.38 6.98 -10.20
N GLU A 23 -11.75 5.85 -9.59
CA GLU A 23 -11.19 4.54 -9.93
C GLU A 23 -11.47 4.18 -11.39
N HIS A 24 -12.69 4.41 -11.87
CA HIS A 24 -13.06 4.20 -13.26
C HIS A 24 -12.23 5.07 -14.22
N ASN A 25 -12.07 6.36 -13.93
CA ASN A 25 -11.26 7.25 -14.75
C ASN A 25 -9.78 6.85 -14.76
N LEU A 26 -9.21 6.45 -13.62
CA LEU A 26 -7.84 5.95 -13.55
C LEU A 26 -7.68 4.67 -14.38
N TYR A 27 -8.63 3.74 -14.27
CA TYR A 27 -8.65 2.51 -15.04
C TYR A 27 -8.73 2.77 -16.56
N VAL A 28 -9.63 3.68 -16.99
CA VAL A 28 -9.78 4.06 -18.40
C VAL A 28 -8.53 4.75 -18.95
N ASN A 29 -7.74 5.42 -18.09
CA ASN A 29 -6.43 5.98 -18.44
C ASN A 29 -5.28 4.98 -18.28
N HIS A 30 -5.56 3.67 -18.17
CA HIS A 30 -4.59 2.59 -18.01
C HIS A 30 -3.72 2.70 -16.75
N ILE A 31 -4.19 3.42 -15.71
CA ILE A 31 -3.53 3.49 -14.41
C ILE A 31 -4.10 2.40 -13.53
N ASN A 32 -3.30 1.38 -13.26
CA ASN A 32 -3.68 0.31 -12.34
C ASN A 32 -3.38 0.72 -10.90
N VAL A 33 -4.43 1.11 -10.16
CA VAL A 33 -4.34 1.56 -8.76
C VAL A 33 -3.70 0.50 -7.86
N SER A 34 -3.91 -0.80 -8.13
CA SER A 34 -3.29 -1.87 -7.34
C SER A 34 -1.77 -1.89 -7.53
N VAL A 35 -1.29 -1.67 -8.76
CA VAL A 35 0.14 -1.60 -9.07
C VAL A 35 0.76 -0.36 -8.42
N CYS A 36 0.06 0.78 -8.44
CA CYS A 36 0.51 1.98 -7.73
C CYS A 36 0.63 1.75 -6.22
N ALA A 37 -0.35 1.06 -5.61
CA ALA A 37 -0.30 0.71 -4.20
C ALA A 37 0.86 -0.24 -3.88
N GLN A 38 1.05 -1.29 -4.69
CA GLN A 38 2.20 -2.20 -4.55
C GLN A 38 3.53 -1.48 -4.68
N ARG A 39 3.66 -0.55 -5.64
CA ARG A 39 4.84 0.30 -5.80
C ARG A 39 5.11 1.12 -4.55
N ALA A 40 4.09 1.81 -4.03
CA ALA A 40 4.23 2.64 -2.84
C ALA A 40 4.67 1.82 -1.63
N ILE A 41 4.05 0.66 -1.42
CA ILE A 41 4.38 -0.25 -0.32
C ILE A 41 5.80 -0.79 -0.46
N CYS A 42 6.16 -1.29 -1.65
CA CYS A 42 7.50 -1.79 -1.93
C CYS A 42 8.56 -0.71 -1.66
N SER A 43 8.38 0.50 -2.21
CA SER A 43 9.31 1.60 -2.03
C SER A 43 9.46 2.00 -0.56
N TYR A 44 8.36 2.04 0.19
CA TYR A 44 8.39 2.38 1.61
C TYR A 44 9.11 1.31 2.43
N VAL A 45 8.82 0.03 2.16
CA VAL A 45 9.53 -1.10 2.79
C VAL A 45 11.02 -1.05 2.48
N GLN A 46 11.38 -0.84 1.22
CA GLN A 46 12.78 -0.73 0.79
C GLN A 46 13.51 0.41 1.53
N GLN A 47 12.87 1.58 1.65
CA GLN A 47 13.41 2.71 2.38
C GLN A 47 13.57 2.41 3.87
N ALA A 48 12.52 1.88 4.52
CA ALA A 48 12.52 1.56 5.93
C ALA A 48 13.62 0.55 6.25
N THR A 49 13.63 -0.59 5.56
CA THR A 49 14.61 -1.66 5.75
C THR A 49 16.04 -1.19 5.49
N THR A 50 16.28 -0.41 4.42
CA THR A 50 17.62 0.16 4.16
C THR A 50 18.04 1.14 5.25
N GLY A 51 17.11 2.00 5.68
CA GLY A 51 17.32 2.97 6.75
C GLY A 51 17.69 2.30 8.07
N VAL A 52 16.93 1.29 8.54
CA VAL A 52 17.26 0.64 9.82
C VAL A 52 18.56 -0.13 9.75
N ARG A 53 18.88 -0.80 8.62
CA ARG A 53 20.16 -1.49 8.42
C ARG A 53 21.35 -0.53 8.47
N ALA A 54 21.20 0.67 7.91
CA ALA A 54 22.22 1.71 7.97
C ALA A 54 22.31 2.38 9.36
N GLY A 55 21.45 2.03 10.32
CA GLY A 55 21.37 2.66 11.64
C GLY A 55 20.72 4.06 11.63
N LEU A 56 20.20 4.50 10.48
CA LEU A 56 19.60 5.83 10.27
C LEU A 56 18.07 5.80 10.25
N GLY A 57 17.46 4.61 10.34
CA GLY A 57 16.02 4.43 10.27
C GLY A 57 15.30 5.07 11.46
N SER A 58 14.22 5.77 11.14
CA SER A 58 13.32 6.41 12.11
C SER A 58 12.62 5.37 13.00
N PRO A 59 12.01 5.78 14.13
CA PRO A 59 11.24 4.86 14.97
C PRO A 59 10.12 4.13 14.20
N THR A 60 9.46 4.83 13.27
CA THR A 60 8.44 4.23 12.40
C THR A 60 9.02 3.22 11.44
N ASP A 61 10.19 3.50 10.86
CA ASP A 61 10.86 2.54 9.95
C ASP A 61 11.20 1.24 10.68
N ARG A 62 11.62 1.33 11.95
CA ARG A 62 11.92 0.15 12.79
C ARG A 62 10.67 -0.65 13.14
N ILE A 63 9.56 0.03 13.43
CA ILE A 63 8.28 -0.65 13.67
C ILE A 63 7.85 -1.40 12.42
N VAL A 64 7.91 -0.73 11.26
CA VAL A 64 7.53 -1.32 9.98
C VAL A 64 8.44 -2.50 9.64
N ASP A 65 9.76 -2.32 9.71
CA ASP A 65 10.76 -3.36 9.44
C ASP A 65 10.62 -4.58 10.37
N GLY A 66 10.28 -4.33 11.64
CA GLY A 66 9.96 -5.38 12.60
C GLY A 66 8.68 -6.14 12.26
N LEU A 67 7.59 -5.43 11.94
CA LEU A 67 6.30 -6.04 11.61
C LEU A 67 6.38 -6.91 10.35
N ILE A 68 7.00 -6.41 9.28
CA ILE A 68 7.14 -7.15 8.02
C ILE A 68 8.08 -8.36 8.15
N SER A 69 8.93 -8.37 9.17
CA SER A 69 9.82 -9.51 9.47
C SER A 69 9.14 -10.60 10.31
N LEU A 70 7.91 -10.41 10.77
CA LEU A 70 7.16 -11.44 11.49
C LEU A 70 6.67 -12.55 10.55
N ASP A 71 7.02 -13.79 10.87
CA ASP A 71 6.55 -14.98 10.13
C ASP A 71 5.02 -15.08 10.10
N LEU A 72 4.35 -14.66 11.17
CA LEU A 72 2.88 -14.62 11.23
C LEU A 72 2.30 -13.72 10.13
N LEU A 73 2.90 -12.54 9.93
CA LEU A 73 2.43 -11.60 8.91
C LEU A 73 2.73 -12.13 7.51
N GLN A 74 3.91 -12.73 7.30
CA GLN A 74 4.26 -13.35 6.02
C GLN A 74 3.32 -14.50 5.66
N ASN A 75 2.96 -15.33 6.64
CA ASN A 75 1.99 -16.41 6.47
C ASN A 75 0.58 -15.89 6.18
N TYR A 76 0.16 -14.82 6.87
CA TYR A 76 -1.15 -14.19 6.64
C TYR A 76 -1.26 -13.59 5.24
N LEU A 77 -0.17 -13.03 4.72
CA LEU A 77 -0.11 -12.41 3.40
C LEU A 77 0.26 -13.38 2.28
N ASN A 78 0.44 -14.67 2.59
CA ASN A 78 0.93 -15.65 1.62
C ASN A 78 0.03 -15.71 0.36
N GLY A 79 0.66 -15.61 -0.82
CA GLY A 79 0.00 -15.59 -2.13
C GLY A 79 -0.62 -14.25 -2.52
N THR A 80 -0.48 -13.20 -1.69
CA THR A 80 -1.06 -11.89 -1.98
C THR A 80 -0.13 -10.98 -2.78
N ALA A 81 -0.72 -10.02 -3.49
CA ALA A 81 -0.03 -8.90 -4.10
C ALA A 81 0.82 -8.10 -3.10
N LEU A 82 0.40 -8.07 -1.83
CA LEU A 82 1.07 -7.36 -0.74
C LEU A 82 2.32 -8.09 -0.26
N GLN A 83 2.27 -9.42 -0.12
CA GLN A 83 3.46 -10.22 0.19
C GLN A 83 4.56 -9.94 -0.83
N ASN A 84 4.23 -10.01 -2.13
CA ASN A 84 5.22 -9.79 -3.18
C ASN A 84 5.84 -8.38 -3.09
N ALA A 85 5.04 -7.36 -2.80
CA ALA A 85 5.54 -5.98 -2.63
C ALA A 85 6.48 -5.85 -1.44
N ILE A 86 6.14 -6.48 -0.30
CA ILE A 86 6.98 -6.50 0.90
C ILE A 86 8.28 -7.25 0.64
N ASP A 87 8.21 -8.45 0.07
CA ASP A 87 9.38 -9.30 -0.19
C ASP A 87 10.33 -8.64 -1.20
N THR A 88 9.78 -8.02 -2.25
CA THR A 88 10.56 -7.25 -3.22
C THR A 88 11.24 -6.05 -2.56
N GLY A 89 10.53 -5.30 -1.71
CA GLY A 89 11.11 -4.15 -1.00
C GLY A 89 12.21 -4.56 -0.01
N ARG A 90 12.10 -5.74 0.61
CA ARG A 90 13.10 -6.26 1.56
C ARG A 90 14.35 -6.82 0.88
N ALA A 91 14.20 -7.31 -0.35
CA ALA A 91 15.29 -7.87 -1.13
C ALA A 91 16.38 -6.81 -1.36
N HIS A 92 17.64 -7.16 -1.09
CA HIS A 92 18.80 -6.26 -1.26
C HIS A 92 19.19 -6.04 -2.74
N ALA A 93 18.36 -6.48 -3.69
CA ALA A 93 18.73 -6.51 -5.10
C ALA A 93 18.50 -5.15 -5.77
N ASP A 94 19.34 -4.82 -6.76
CA ASP A 94 19.28 -3.62 -7.62
C ASP A 94 17.95 -3.43 -8.38
N THR A 95 17.01 -4.36 -8.24
CA THR A 95 15.64 -4.21 -8.74
C THR A 95 14.90 -3.17 -7.93
N SER A 96 14.91 -1.94 -8.45
CA SER A 96 14.06 -0.86 -7.97
C SER A 96 12.59 -1.28 -8.03
N CYS A 97 11.83 -1.01 -6.95
CA CYS A 97 10.37 -1.17 -6.90
C CYS A 97 9.67 -0.48 -8.09
N GLU A 98 10.28 0.57 -8.64
CA GLU A 98 9.81 1.28 -9.84
C GLU A 98 9.93 0.47 -11.14
N LEU A 99 10.88 -0.46 -11.23
CA LEU A 99 11.00 -1.33 -12.39
C LEU A 99 10.02 -2.51 -12.31
N MET A 100 9.72 -2.98 -11.09
CA MET A 100 8.79 -4.10 -10.87
C MET A 100 7.32 -3.70 -10.99
N TYR A 101 6.98 -2.47 -10.57
CA TYR A 101 5.60 -1.98 -10.56
C TYR A 101 5.46 -0.75 -11.47
N ARG A 102 5.20 -1.00 -12.76
CA ARG A 102 4.99 0.01 -13.81
C ARG A 102 3.54 0.11 -14.24
#